data_AF-A0A0Q9EHJ7-F1
#
_entry.id   AF-A0A0Q9EHJ7-F1
#
_cell.length_a   1.000
_cell.length_b   1.000
_cell.length_c   1.000
_cell.angle_alpha   90.00
_cell.angle_beta   90.00
_cell.angle_gamma   90.00
#
_symmetry.space_group_name_H-M   'P 1'
#
loop_
_entity.id
_entity.type
_entity.pdbx_description
1 polymer ?
#
loop_
_entity_poly.entity_id
_entity_poly.type
_entity_poly.pdbx_seq_one_letter_code
_entity_poly.pdbx_strand_id
1 'polypeptide(L)'
;MRQVFSSARLENVESVAQMLRDADIEVRVTHNRSYKGNRRSGFSYSDNDSPKPAVWVVKSEDQVRAREILRAAGLIDSTRGGEGYSAISFRAPEQAAPGRTPAQRRAFRIKLALIGVIVVVLAMAIVHSLREDPAETALAKHPLDGSVAAIPQPLAAAVFAQELRKAAPIDTLCLSIDGKDVSKAMIDAMQAQLRGRRVVPLSECVRIADDAQGSVHRASGHAALLVDVKAFRPQTRESGQIEYEAYHHRMSASYKTLEVKSVDGRWQVVRTIKHVAM
;
A
#
# COMPACT_ATOMS: atom_id res chain seq x y z
N MET A 1 -33.94 -21.90 31.33
CA MET A 1 -32.49 -21.95 31.02
C MET A 1 -31.82 -20.68 31.51
N ARG A 2 -30.64 -20.77 32.15
CA ARG A 2 -29.87 -19.60 32.59
C ARG A 2 -28.40 -19.73 32.25
N GLN A 3 -27.79 -18.63 31.81
CA GLN A 3 -26.37 -18.58 31.47
C GLN A 3 -25.52 -18.69 32.75
N VAL A 4 -24.51 -19.56 32.69
CA VAL A 4 -23.56 -19.77 33.80
C VAL A 4 -22.13 -19.41 33.43
N PHE A 5 -21.77 -19.47 32.14
CA PHE A 5 -20.42 -19.16 31.67
C PHE A 5 -20.46 -18.65 30.22
N SER A 6 -19.58 -17.71 29.87
CA SER A 6 -19.30 -17.31 28.48
C SER A 6 -17.84 -17.00 28.30
N SER A 7 -17.32 -17.27 27.10
CA SER A 7 -15.95 -16.95 26.73
C SER A 7 -15.88 -16.58 25.26
N ALA A 8 -14.89 -15.76 24.90
CA ALA A 8 -14.60 -15.48 23.49
C ALA A 8 -14.02 -16.71 22.77
N ARG A 9 -13.40 -17.65 23.51
CA ARG A 9 -12.86 -18.90 22.95
C ARG A 9 -13.87 -20.02 23.11
N LEU A 10 -14.27 -20.61 21.98
CA LEU A 10 -15.26 -21.66 21.98
C LEU A 10 -14.75 -22.94 22.68
N GLU A 11 -13.46 -23.23 22.57
CA GLU A 11 -12.84 -24.42 23.18
C GLU A 11 -13.01 -24.41 24.71
N ASN A 12 -12.96 -23.23 25.31
CA ASN A 12 -13.20 -23.06 26.75
C ASN A 12 -14.67 -23.34 27.10
N VAL A 13 -15.61 -22.86 26.28
CA VAL A 13 -17.05 -23.08 26.46
C VAL A 13 -17.40 -24.55 26.30
N GLU A 14 -16.80 -25.24 25.32
CA GLU A 14 -16.97 -26.69 25.11
C GLU A 14 -16.40 -27.50 26.28
N SER A 15 -15.21 -27.15 26.77
CA SER A 15 -14.58 -27.82 27.92
C SER A 15 -15.43 -27.65 29.19
N VAL A 16 -15.97 -26.46 29.42
CA VAL A 16 -16.87 -26.18 30.55
C VAL A 16 -18.21 -26.91 30.39
N ALA A 17 -18.76 -26.96 29.18
CA ALA A 17 -19.97 -27.71 28.93
C ALA A 17 -19.76 -29.21 29.18
N GLN A 18 -18.61 -29.77 28.81
CA GLN A 18 -18.29 -31.16 29.10
C GLN A 18 -18.16 -31.41 30.60
N MET A 19 -17.44 -30.55 31.33
CA MET A 19 -17.30 -30.65 32.79
C MET A 19 -18.66 -30.65 33.51
N LEU A 20 -19.61 -29.84 33.06
CA LEU A 20 -20.96 -29.82 33.64
C LEU A 20 -21.76 -31.08 33.29
N ARG A 21 -21.62 -31.62 32.07
CA ARG A 21 -22.25 -32.90 31.68
C ARG A 21 -21.69 -34.07 32.48
N ASP A 22 -20.38 -34.10 32.73
CA ASP A 22 -19.73 -35.14 33.53
C ASP A 22 -20.23 -35.13 34.98
N ALA A 23 -20.71 -33.97 35.47
CA ALA A 23 -21.36 -33.81 36.77
C ALA A 23 -22.88 -34.08 36.75
N ASP A 24 -23.40 -34.67 35.66
CA ASP A 24 -24.81 -34.97 35.40
C ASP A 24 -25.72 -33.74 35.33
N ILE A 25 -25.19 -32.60 34.84
CA ILE A 25 -25.94 -31.36 34.65
C ILE A 25 -26.26 -31.15 33.17
N GLU A 26 -27.54 -31.00 32.86
CA GLU A 26 -28.00 -30.79 31.49
C GLU A 26 -27.71 -29.34 31.02
N VAL A 27 -26.90 -29.21 29.97
CA VAL A 27 -26.44 -27.93 29.43
C VAL A 27 -26.68 -27.77 27.93
N ARG A 28 -26.95 -26.52 27.52
CA ARG A 28 -27.07 -26.09 26.12
C ARG A 28 -26.03 -25.04 25.82
N VAL A 29 -25.28 -25.22 24.72
CA VAL A 29 -24.30 -24.25 24.23
C VAL A 29 -24.92 -23.40 23.13
N THR A 30 -24.82 -22.07 23.25
CA THR A 30 -25.24 -21.13 22.19
C THR A 30 -24.03 -20.53 21.48
N HIS A 31 -24.22 -20.13 20.23
CA HIS A 31 -23.15 -19.67 19.32
C HIS A 31 -22.02 -20.69 19.16
N ASN A 32 -22.37 -21.98 19.18
CA ASN A 32 -21.47 -23.09 18.84
C ASN A 32 -21.09 -23.05 17.34
N ARG A 33 -20.01 -23.73 16.93
CA ARG A 33 -19.58 -23.84 15.53
C ARG A 33 -20.78 -24.18 14.65
N SER A 34 -21.15 -23.26 13.76
CA SER A 34 -22.02 -23.62 12.65
C SER A 34 -21.25 -24.61 11.78
N TYR A 35 -21.83 -25.79 11.56
CA TYR A 35 -21.26 -26.92 10.80
C TYR A 35 -20.80 -26.57 9.36
N LYS A 36 -21.04 -25.34 8.89
CA LYS A 36 -20.59 -24.83 7.57
C LYS A 36 -19.88 -23.46 7.63
N GLY A 37 -19.08 -23.18 8.66
CA GLY A 37 -18.31 -21.93 8.79
C GLY A 37 -16.82 -22.07 8.45
N ASN A 38 -16.38 -21.45 7.34
CA ASN A 38 -15.02 -21.46 6.81
C ASN A 38 -13.97 -20.91 7.80
N ARG A 39 -12.98 -21.73 8.14
CA ARG A 39 -11.86 -21.45 9.07
C ARG A 39 -10.87 -20.46 8.44
N ARG A 40 -11.11 -19.14 8.50
CA ARG A 40 -10.15 -18.13 8.01
C ARG A 40 -9.99 -16.83 8.81
N SER A 41 -10.61 -16.65 9.97
CA SER A 41 -10.29 -15.50 10.85
C SER A 41 -9.60 -15.95 12.13
N GLY A 42 -8.41 -15.40 12.39
CA GLY A 42 -7.73 -15.56 13.67
C GLY A 42 -8.41 -14.75 14.76
N PHE A 43 -8.20 -15.15 16.02
CA PHE A 43 -8.71 -14.45 17.21
C PHE A 43 -8.20 -13.00 17.24
N SER A 44 -9.11 -12.02 17.23
CA SER A 44 -8.77 -10.59 17.36
C SER A 44 -9.31 -10.02 18.67
N TYR A 45 -8.48 -9.30 19.42
CA TYR A 45 -8.88 -8.59 20.64
C TYR A 45 -9.63 -7.28 20.35
N SER A 46 -9.65 -6.80 19.11
CA SER A 46 -10.28 -5.53 18.72
C SER A 46 -11.75 -5.68 18.30
N ASP A 47 -12.26 -6.90 18.19
CA ASP A 47 -13.60 -7.19 17.69
C ASP A 47 -14.54 -7.58 18.84
N ASN A 48 -15.21 -6.59 19.43
CA ASN A 48 -16.05 -6.78 20.62
C ASN A 48 -17.54 -6.97 20.30
N ASP A 49 -17.91 -6.97 19.01
CA ASP A 49 -19.32 -6.94 18.54
C ASP A 49 -19.83 -8.31 18.04
N SER A 50 -18.98 -9.34 18.03
CA SER A 50 -19.38 -10.70 17.66
C SER A 50 -20.09 -11.43 18.83
N PRO A 51 -21.19 -12.18 18.58
CA PRO A 51 -21.88 -12.94 19.62
C PRO A 51 -20.96 -13.96 20.30
N LYS A 52 -20.77 -13.83 21.62
CA LYS A 52 -19.88 -14.70 22.40
C LYS A 52 -20.53 -16.07 22.65
N PRO A 53 -19.80 -17.19 22.45
CA PRO A 53 -20.24 -18.50 22.88
C PRO A 53 -20.54 -18.55 24.38
N ALA A 54 -21.60 -19.26 24.76
CA ALA A 54 -22.07 -19.32 26.14
C ALA A 54 -22.69 -20.68 26.49
N VAL A 55 -22.52 -21.10 27.74
CA VAL A 55 -23.16 -22.29 28.32
C VAL A 55 -24.36 -21.88 29.17
N TRP A 56 -25.49 -22.52 28.89
CA TRP A 56 -26.76 -22.35 29.57
C TRP A 56 -27.14 -23.66 30.26
N VAL A 57 -27.49 -23.60 31.54
CA VAL A 57 -28.07 -24.76 32.22
C VAL A 57 -29.56 -24.83 31.86
N VAL A 58 -30.02 -26.02 31.46
CA VAL A 58 -31.40 -26.21 30.98
C VAL A 58 -32.39 -26.10 32.13
N LYS A 59 -32.15 -26.92 33.16
CA LYS A 59 -32.91 -27.02 34.40
C LYS A 59 -32.53 -25.91 35.37
N SER A 60 -33.50 -25.37 36.11
CA SER A 60 -33.24 -24.21 36.99
C SER A 60 -32.67 -24.64 38.33
N GLU A 61 -33.03 -25.84 38.78
CA GLU A 61 -32.55 -26.50 39.99
C GLU A 61 -31.04 -26.75 39.96
N ASP A 62 -30.49 -27.12 38.81
CA ASP A 62 -29.06 -27.42 38.65
C ASP A 62 -28.18 -26.16 38.60
N GLN A 63 -28.77 -24.97 38.58
CA GLN A 63 -28.01 -23.72 38.44
C GLN A 63 -27.05 -23.48 39.61
N VAL A 64 -27.49 -23.76 40.84
CA VAL A 64 -26.67 -23.51 42.04
C VAL A 64 -25.48 -24.47 42.04
N ARG A 65 -25.74 -25.75 41.82
CA ARG A 65 -24.72 -26.80 41.72
C ARG A 65 -23.72 -26.54 40.59
N ALA A 66 -24.19 -26.10 39.42
CA ALA A 66 -23.32 -25.73 38.31
C ALA A 66 -22.36 -24.59 38.69
N ARG A 67 -22.84 -23.56 39.38
CA ARG A 67 -21.97 -22.46 39.84
C ARG A 67 -20.99 -22.89 40.92
N GLU A 68 -21.36 -23.81 41.78
CA GLU A 68 -20.44 -24.37 42.78
C GLU A 68 -19.29 -25.12 42.12
N ILE A 69 -19.57 -25.95 41.12
CA ILE A 69 -18.54 -26.67 40.33
C ILE A 69 -17.63 -25.67 39.62
N LEU A 70 -18.19 -24.65 38.97
CA LEU A 70 -17.39 -23.62 38.27
C LEU A 70 -16.51 -22.81 39.24
N ARG A 71 -16.98 -22.56 40.46
CA ARG A 71 -16.20 -21.87 41.49
C ARG A 71 -15.09 -22.75 42.03
N ALA A 72 -15.36 -24.04 42.27
CA ALA A 72 -14.34 -25.01 42.68
C ALA A 72 -13.24 -25.14 41.62
N ALA A 73 -13.58 -25.02 40.34
CA ALA A 73 -12.64 -25.00 39.24
C ALA A 73 -11.92 -23.65 39.03
N GLY A 74 -12.21 -22.62 39.85
CA GLY A 74 -11.63 -21.29 39.72
C GLY A 74 -12.07 -20.50 38.49
N LEU A 75 -13.14 -20.94 37.81
CA LEU A 75 -13.64 -20.32 36.57
C LEU A 75 -14.59 -19.14 36.80
N ILE A 76 -15.20 -19.07 37.99
CA ILE A 76 -16.01 -17.94 38.42
C ILE A 76 -15.61 -17.51 39.82
N ASP A 77 -15.57 -16.20 40.03
CA ASP A 77 -15.20 -15.65 41.32
C ASP A 77 -16.33 -15.80 42.33
N SER A 78 -15.98 -16.00 43.59
CA SER A 78 -16.97 -16.14 44.65
C SER A 78 -17.63 -14.77 44.90
N THR A 79 -18.96 -14.70 44.83
CA THR A 79 -19.70 -13.48 45.16
C THR A 79 -19.78 -13.21 46.68
N ARG A 80 -19.07 -13.99 47.52
CA ARG A 80 -18.81 -13.66 48.91
C ARG A 80 -17.48 -12.93 48.98
N GLY A 81 -17.53 -11.63 49.29
CA GLY A 81 -16.34 -10.83 49.55
C GLY A 81 -15.48 -11.49 50.62
N GLY A 82 -14.37 -12.06 50.18
CA GLY A 82 -13.37 -12.72 51.01
C GLY A 82 -12.06 -12.57 50.29
N GLU A 83 -11.18 -11.79 50.90
CA GLU A 83 -9.93 -11.27 50.38
C GLU A 83 -9.04 -12.37 49.78
N GLY A 84 -8.75 -12.24 48.49
CA GLY A 84 -7.76 -13.03 47.75
C GLY A 84 -7.18 -12.15 46.64
N TYR A 85 -6.00 -11.60 46.90
CA TYR A 85 -5.27 -10.69 46.01
C TYR A 85 -5.00 -11.34 44.64
N SER A 86 -5.76 -10.98 43.60
CA SER A 86 -5.29 -10.90 42.20
C SER A 86 -6.44 -10.65 41.20
N ALA A 87 -6.88 -9.40 41.07
CA ALA A 87 -7.39 -8.89 39.80
C ALA A 87 -7.41 -7.37 39.84
N ILE A 88 -6.48 -6.76 39.09
CA ILE A 88 -6.57 -5.39 38.64
C ILE A 88 -7.89 -5.26 37.88
N SER A 89 -8.93 -4.89 38.61
CA SER A 89 -10.22 -4.52 38.06
C SER A 89 -10.11 -3.06 37.64
N PHE A 90 -9.88 -2.81 36.36
CA PHE A 90 -10.24 -1.54 35.73
C PHE A 90 -11.77 -1.43 35.68
N ARG A 91 -12.41 -1.36 36.85
CA ARG A 91 -13.70 -0.69 36.97
C ARG A 91 -13.36 0.74 37.27
N ALA A 92 -13.52 1.61 36.26
CA ALA A 92 -13.66 3.02 36.52
C ALA A 92 -14.82 3.14 37.52
N PRO A 93 -14.62 3.66 38.75
CA PRO A 93 -15.75 4.10 39.53
C PRO A 93 -16.45 5.16 38.69
N GLU A 94 -17.77 5.02 38.55
CA GLU A 94 -18.67 6.04 38.04
C GLU A 94 -18.62 7.23 39.02
N GLN A 95 -17.50 7.95 38.94
CA GLN A 95 -17.31 9.23 39.59
C GLN A 95 -18.11 10.21 38.75
N ALA A 96 -19.23 10.64 39.32
CA ALA A 96 -19.93 11.86 38.95
C ALA A 96 -18.91 12.88 38.45
N ALA A 97 -18.94 13.18 37.15
CA ALA A 97 -17.90 13.96 36.50
C ALA A 97 -17.72 15.29 37.25
N PRO A 98 -16.59 15.52 37.95
CA PRO A 98 -16.27 16.87 38.36
C PRO A 98 -16.07 17.63 37.06
N GLY A 99 -16.88 18.68 36.83
CA GLY A 99 -16.86 19.43 35.59
C GLY A 99 -15.42 19.77 35.22
N ARG A 100 -14.92 19.20 34.12
CA ARG A 100 -13.52 19.34 33.65
C ARG A 100 -13.08 20.77 33.89
N THR A 101 -12.11 20.96 34.78
CA THR A 101 -11.62 22.29 35.13
C THR A 101 -11.19 23.02 33.85
N PRO A 102 -11.31 24.36 33.77
CA PRO A 102 -10.93 25.09 32.57
C PRO A 102 -9.48 24.81 32.13
N ALA A 103 -8.60 24.47 33.09
CA ALA A 103 -7.24 24.00 32.85
C ALA A 103 -7.18 22.65 32.11
N GLN A 104 -7.98 21.65 32.52
CA GLN A 104 -8.03 20.35 31.84
C GLN A 104 -8.60 20.45 30.40
N ARG A 105 -9.58 21.34 30.18
CA ARG A 105 -10.11 21.60 28.83
C ARG A 105 -9.07 22.28 27.93
N ARG A 106 -8.26 23.21 28.47
CA ARG A 106 -7.15 23.85 27.74
C ARG A 106 -6.05 22.83 27.41
N ALA A 107 -5.65 22.00 28.36
CA ALA A 107 -4.67 20.94 28.14
C ALA A 107 -5.12 19.94 27.06
N PHE A 108 -6.39 19.56 27.04
CA PHE A 108 -6.94 18.68 25.99
C PHE A 108 -6.92 19.33 24.60
N ARG A 109 -7.25 20.63 24.49
CA ARG A 109 -7.15 21.37 23.22
C ARG A 109 -5.71 21.50 22.73
N ILE A 110 -4.77 21.78 23.63
CA ILE A 110 -3.33 21.86 23.30
C ILE A 110 -2.84 20.49 22.81
N LYS A 111 -3.21 19.41 23.50
CA LYS A 111 -2.86 18.04 23.09
C LYS A 111 -3.41 17.70 21.70
N LEU A 112 -4.67 18.04 21.42
CA LEU A 112 -5.26 17.86 20.10
C LEU A 112 -4.59 18.70 19.02
N ALA A 113 -4.26 19.96 19.31
CA ALA A 113 -3.53 20.83 18.38
C ALA A 113 -2.15 20.25 18.05
N LEU A 114 -1.44 19.73 19.06
CA LEU A 114 -0.12 19.14 18.90
C LEU A 114 -0.16 17.83 18.09
N ILE A 115 -1.17 16.97 18.31
CA ILE A 115 -1.42 15.79 17.46
C ILE A 115 -1.74 16.22 16.02
N GLY A 116 -2.56 17.25 15.83
CA GLY A 116 -2.87 17.79 14.50
C GLY A 116 -1.62 18.25 13.76
N VAL A 117 -0.72 18.98 14.44
CA VAL A 117 0.57 19.40 13.87
C VAL A 117 1.43 18.20 13.49
N ILE A 118 1.54 17.18 14.36
CA ILE A 118 2.31 15.97 14.06
C ILE A 118 1.77 15.27 12.82
N VAL A 119 0.44 15.10 12.69
CA VAL A 119 -0.19 14.48 11.53
C VAL A 119 0.11 15.27 10.26
N VAL A 120 0.03 16.60 10.30
CA VAL A 120 0.36 17.46 9.16
C VAL A 120 1.82 17.31 8.76
N VAL A 121 2.76 17.34 9.72
CA VAL A 121 4.20 17.15 9.45
C VAL A 121 4.46 15.77 8.87
N LEU A 122 3.83 14.72 9.40
CA LEU A 122 4.00 13.34 8.89
C LEU A 122 3.47 13.22 7.46
N ALA A 123 2.28 13.78 7.18
CA ALA A 123 1.70 13.79 5.84
C ALA A 123 2.60 14.56 4.85
N MET A 124 3.17 15.69 5.28
CA MET A 124 4.07 16.49 4.44
C MET A 124 5.39 15.76 4.17
N ALA A 125 5.96 15.08 5.18
CA ALA A 125 7.17 14.27 5.03
C ALA A 125 6.94 13.08 4.08
N ILE A 126 5.78 12.40 4.17
CA ILE A 126 5.41 11.32 3.24
C ILE A 126 5.30 11.87 1.82
N VAL A 127 4.60 12.98 1.61
CA VAL A 127 4.48 13.60 0.29
C VAL A 127 5.83 14.05 -0.26
N HIS A 128 6.74 14.53 0.58
CA HIS A 128 8.08 14.91 0.15
C HIS A 128 8.91 13.69 -0.26
N SER A 129 8.90 12.63 0.55
CA SER A 129 9.60 11.37 0.23
C SER A 129 9.09 10.70 -1.04
N LEU A 130 7.80 10.86 -1.37
CA LEU A 130 7.22 10.36 -2.62
C LEU A 130 7.60 11.21 -3.84
N ARG A 131 8.12 12.42 -3.64
CA ARG A 131 8.54 13.35 -4.71
C ARG A 131 10.04 13.34 -4.95
N GLU A 132 10.84 12.83 -4.01
CA GLU A 132 12.28 12.69 -4.20
C GLU A 132 12.56 11.66 -5.28
N ASP A 133 13.19 12.10 -6.37
CA ASP A 133 13.63 11.21 -7.42
C ASP A 133 14.92 10.49 -6.98
N PRO A 134 14.90 9.17 -6.75
CA PRO A 134 16.10 8.44 -6.35
C PRO A 134 17.21 8.55 -7.42
N ALA A 135 16.85 8.77 -8.69
CA ALA A 135 17.82 8.95 -9.76
C ALA A 135 18.52 10.32 -9.69
N GLU A 136 17.86 11.39 -9.23
CA GLU A 136 18.53 12.68 -8.97
C GLU A 136 19.51 12.57 -7.81
N THR A 137 19.12 11.88 -6.74
CA THR A 137 20.00 11.62 -5.59
C THR A 137 21.20 10.76 -5.99
N ALA A 138 21.00 9.78 -6.85
CA ALA A 138 22.07 8.95 -7.40
C ALA A 138 23.01 9.78 -8.30
N LEU A 139 22.44 10.64 -9.16
CA LEU A 139 23.21 11.54 -10.01
C LEU A 139 24.07 12.50 -9.21
N ALA A 140 23.61 13.00 -8.05
CA ALA A 140 24.40 13.86 -7.17
C ALA A 140 25.65 13.16 -6.60
N LYS A 141 25.59 11.83 -6.42
CA LYS A 141 26.69 11.01 -5.88
C LYS A 141 27.56 10.36 -6.96
N HIS A 142 27.15 10.43 -8.23
CA HIS A 142 27.84 9.78 -9.35
C HIS A 142 29.31 10.25 -9.50
N PRO A 143 30.26 9.38 -9.89
CA PRO A 143 31.68 9.76 -10.01
C PRO A 143 32.02 10.64 -11.23
N LEU A 144 31.12 10.74 -12.22
CA LEU A 144 31.31 11.51 -13.47
C LEU A 144 32.51 11.04 -14.32
N ASP A 145 32.77 9.73 -14.29
CA ASP A 145 33.86 9.05 -15.01
C ASP A 145 33.47 8.57 -16.43
N GLY A 146 32.33 9.05 -16.95
CA GLY A 146 31.77 8.62 -18.24
C GLY A 146 30.93 7.32 -18.18
N SER A 147 30.82 6.70 -17.00
CA SER A 147 29.88 5.60 -16.79
C SER A 147 28.42 6.05 -16.89
N VAL A 148 27.52 5.07 -17.07
CA VAL A 148 26.08 5.32 -17.18
C VAL A 148 25.48 5.56 -15.79
N ALA A 149 24.74 6.65 -15.64
CA ALA A 149 23.95 6.96 -14.46
C ALA A 149 22.47 6.65 -14.68
N ALA A 150 21.74 6.44 -13.58
CA ALA A 150 20.27 6.37 -13.61
C ALA A 150 19.69 7.70 -14.11
N ILE A 151 18.64 7.62 -14.94
CA ILE A 151 18.04 8.78 -15.60
C ILE A 151 17.03 9.46 -14.65
N PRO A 152 17.23 10.74 -14.28
CA PRO A 152 16.20 11.52 -13.59
C PRO A 152 14.90 11.60 -14.40
N GLN A 153 13.76 11.48 -13.74
CA GLN A 153 12.43 11.63 -14.35
C GLN A 153 12.26 12.97 -15.08
N PRO A 154 12.70 14.12 -14.53
CA PRO A 154 12.59 15.39 -15.26
C PRO A 154 13.44 15.40 -16.54
N LEU A 155 14.58 14.71 -16.55
CA LEU A 155 15.41 14.55 -17.74
C LEU A 155 14.71 13.67 -18.79
N ALA A 156 14.21 12.50 -18.42
CA ALA A 156 13.48 11.62 -19.33
C ALA A 156 12.26 12.34 -19.93
N ALA A 157 11.48 13.05 -19.10
CA ALA A 157 10.33 13.82 -19.55
C ALA A 157 10.70 14.91 -20.57
N ALA A 158 11.83 15.62 -20.36
CA ALA A 158 12.32 16.62 -21.30
C ALA A 158 12.69 16.01 -22.66
N VAL A 159 13.37 14.86 -22.65
CA VAL A 159 13.73 14.13 -23.87
C VAL A 159 12.47 13.66 -24.61
N PHE A 160 11.53 13.02 -23.91
CA PHE A 160 10.26 12.57 -24.50
C PHE A 160 9.46 13.73 -25.10
N ALA A 161 9.28 14.81 -24.35
CA ALA A 161 8.47 15.94 -24.79
C ALA A 161 9.01 16.60 -26.08
N GLN A 162 10.33 16.61 -26.27
CA GLN A 162 10.97 17.16 -27.46
C GLN A 162 10.98 16.18 -28.63
N GLU A 163 11.34 14.92 -28.42
CA GLU A 163 11.57 13.97 -29.50
C GLU A 163 10.29 13.29 -30.00
N LEU A 164 9.30 13.06 -29.14
CA LEU A 164 8.02 12.46 -29.54
C LEU A 164 7.21 13.35 -30.49
N ARG A 165 7.39 14.67 -30.44
CA ARG A 165 6.76 15.61 -31.40
C ARG A 165 7.31 15.48 -32.81
N LYS A 166 8.55 14.99 -32.94
CA LYS A 166 9.26 14.78 -34.22
C LYS A 166 9.20 13.33 -34.69
N ALA A 167 8.64 12.44 -33.87
CA ALA A 167 8.59 11.01 -34.14
C ALA A 167 7.57 10.67 -35.23
N ALA A 168 7.69 9.47 -35.79
CA ALA A 168 6.79 8.93 -36.81
C ALA A 168 5.30 9.09 -36.40
N PRO A 169 4.39 9.26 -37.38
CA PRO A 169 2.95 9.45 -37.13
C PRO A 169 2.27 8.12 -36.75
N ILE A 170 2.69 7.52 -35.64
CA ILE A 170 2.10 6.32 -35.05
C ILE A 170 1.32 6.72 -33.79
N ASP A 171 0.08 6.26 -33.72
CA ASP A 171 -0.86 6.68 -32.68
C ASP A 171 -0.56 6.05 -31.32
N THR A 172 0.04 4.86 -31.27
CA THR A 172 0.41 4.21 -30.00
C THR A 172 1.89 4.37 -29.72
N LEU A 173 2.23 5.00 -28.60
CA LEU A 173 3.59 5.24 -28.12
C LEU A 173 3.84 4.40 -26.88
N CYS A 174 4.86 3.55 -26.91
CA CYS A 174 5.18 2.64 -25.82
C CYS A 174 6.50 3.06 -25.20
N LEU A 175 6.46 3.64 -24.00
CA LEU A 175 7.60 4.35 -23.41
C LEU A 175 8.33 3.50 -22.37
N SER A 176 9.66 3.60 -22.37
CA SER A 176 10.54 3.06 -21.32
C SER A 176 11.70 3.99 -20.99
N ILE A 177 12.24 3.82 -19.78
CA ILE A 177 13.48 4.45 -19.32
C ILE A 177 14.44 3.33 -18.91
N ASP A 178 15.62 3.29 -19.51
CA ASP A 178 16.60 2.21 -19.33
C ASP A 178 15.96 0.80 -19.52
N GLY A 179 15.06 0.67 -20.49
CA GLY A 179 14.32 -0.56 -20.78
C GLY A 179 13.27 -0.97 -19.74
N LYS A 180 13.01 -0.14 -18.72
CA LYS A 180 11.95 -0.36 -17.72
C LYS A 180 10.73 0.48 -18.05
N ASP A 181 9.56 -0.02 -17.67
CA ASP A 181 8.32 0.72 -17.81
C ASP A 181 8.38 2.06 -17.07
N VAL A 182 7.89 3.10 -17.75
CA VAL A 182 7.73 4.42 -17.14
C VAL A 182 6.66 4.39 -16.04
N SER A 183 6.81 5.31 -15.08
CA SER A 183 5.83 5.44 -13.99
C SER A 183 4.46 5.89 -14.53
N LYS A 184 3.38 5.52 -13.83
CA LYS A 184 2.02 5.95 -14.18
C LYS A 184 1.90 7.48 -14.26
N ALA A 185 2.53 8.20 -13.32
CA ALA A 185 2.53 9.65 -13.33
C ALA A 185 3.17 10.23 -14.61
N MET A 186 4.22 9.60 -15.13
CA MET A 186 4.83 10.00 -16.38
C MET A 186 3.96 9.68 -17.59
N ILE A 187 3.31 8.51 -17.61
CA ILE A 187 2.30 8.16 -18.63
C ILE A 187 1.20 9.23 -18.69
N ASP A 188 0.60 9.55 -17.54
CA ASP A 188 -0.49 10.52 -17.45
C ASP A 188 -0.03 11.92 -17.93
N ALA A 189 1.18 12.34 -17.55
CA ALA A 189 1.76 13.60 -17.99
C ALA A 189 2.02 13.64 -19.51
N MET A 190 2.57 12.56 -20.09
CA MET A 190 2.83 12.48 -21.53
C MET A 190 1.52 12.38 -22.33
N GLN A 191 0.54 11.63 -21.83
CA GLN A 191 -0.79 11.50 -22.43
C GLN A 191 -1.52 12.84 -22.52
N ALA A 192 -1.35 13.72 -21.53
CA ALA A 192 -1.91 15.07 -21.54
C ALA A 192 -1.23 16.00 -22.58
N GLN A 193 0.08 15.82 -22.80
CA GLN A 193 0.86 16.63 -23.75
C GLN A 193 0.68 16.18 -25.21
N LEU A 194 0.55 14.87 -25.45
CA LEU A 194 0.50 14.27 -26.77
C LEU A 194 -0.94 13.94 -27.18
N ARG A 195 -1.78 14.98 -27.29
CA ARG A 195 -3.19 14.83 -27.68
C ARG A 195 -3.34 14.04 -28.98
N GLY A 196 -4.25 13.08 -28.98
CA GLY A 196 -4.53 12.22 -30.14
C GLY A 196 -3.64 10.99 -30.25
N ARG A 197 -2.59 10.87 -29.43
CA ARG A 197 -1.78 9.64 -29.33
C ARG A 197 -2.08 8.92 -28.02
N ARG A 198 -2.06 7.60 -28.04
CA ARG A 198 -2.13 6.73 -26.87
C ARG A 198 -0.73 6.49 -26.34
N VAL A 199 -0.49 6.80 -25.07
CA VAL A 199 0.77 6.54 -24.40
C VAL A 199 0.60 5.38 -23.43
N VAL A 200 1.41 4.35 -23.56
CA VAL A 200 1.40 3.14 -22.72
C VAL A 200 2.81 2.76 -22.30
N PRO A 201 2.98 1.91 -21.26
CA PRO A 201 4.27 1.32 -20.94
C PRO A 201 4.83 0.44 -22.08
N LEU A 202 6.15 0.29 -22.14
CA LEU A 202 6.80 -0.60 -23.12
C LEU A 202 6.31 -2.05 -23.00
N SER A 203 6.05 -2.52 -21.78
CA SER A 203 5.50 -3.85 -21.51
C SER A 203 4.06 -4.06 -22.00
N GLU A 204 3.41 -3.07 -22.62
CA GLU A 204 2.13 -3.23 -23.32
C GLU A 204 2.31 -3.40 -24.84
N CYS A 205 3.53 -3.27 -25.37
CA CYS A 205 3.81 -3.42 -26.80
C CYS A 205 4.78 -4.57 -27.13
N VAL A 206 4.61 -5.15 -28.32
CA VAL A 206 5.44 -6.23 -28.85
C VAL A 206 6.32 -5.66 -29.95
N ARG A 207 7.63 -5.85 -29.80
CA ARG A 207 8.60 -5.52 -30.84
C ARG A 207 8.51 -6.53 -31.97
N ILE A 208 8.26 -6.05 -33.18
CA ILE A 208 8.22 -6.88 -34.39
C ILE A 208 9.20 -6.28 -35.41
N ALA A 209 10.04 -7.11 -36.01
CA ALA A 209 11.07 -6.67 -36.95
C ALA A 209 10.61 -6.65 -38.41
N ASP A 210 9.53 -7.38 -38.69
CA ASP A 210 8.87 -7.40 -39.99
C ASP A 210 8.42 -6.00 -40.40
N ASP A 211 8.76 -5.60 -41.63
CA ASP A 211 8.49 -4.29 -42.20
C ASP A 211 7.07 -4.13 -42.76
N ALA A 212 6.35 -5.24 -43.01
CA ALA A 212 4.96 -5.18 -43.42
C ALA A 212 4.03 -5.02 -42.20
N GLN A 213 4.35 -5.67 -41.08
CA GLN A 213 3.53 -5.63 -39.87
C GLN A 213 3.92 -4.49 -38.92
N GLY A 214 5.22 -4.35 -38.65
CA GLY A 214 5.72 -3.45 -37.62
C GLY A 214 5.28 -3.82 -36.20
N SER A 215 5.87 -3.13 -35.23
CA SER A 215 5.59 -3.35 -33.81
C SER A 215 4.14 -2.95 -33.48
N VAL A 216 3.53 -3.67 -32.53
CA VAL A 216 2.10 -3.52 -32.21
C VAL A 216 1.84 -3.45 -30.72
N HIS A 217 0.73 -2.80 -30.36
CA HIS A 217 0.19 -2.80 -29.01
C HIS A 217 -0.54 -4.12 -28.71
N ARG A 218 -0.19 -4.81 -27.62
CA ARG A 218 -0.68 -6.15 -27.28
C ARG A 218 -2.20 -6.23 -27.24
N ALA A 219 -2.85 -5.26 -26.59
CA ALA A 219 -4.28 -5.35 -26.33
C ALA A 219 -5.15 -4.95 -27.52
N SER A 220 -4.70 -4.02 -28.37
CA SER A 220 -5.51 -3.51 -29.50
C SER A 220 -5.02 -3.96 -30.87
N GLY A 221 -3.81 -4.50 -31.00
CA GLY A 221 -3.19 -4.83 -32.29
C GLY A 221 -2.84 -3.63 -33.16
N HIS A 222 -3.02 -2.40 -32.66
CA HIS A 222 -2.67 -1.19 -33.40
C HIS A 222 -1.16 -1.03 -33.52
N ALA A 223 -0.72 -0.39 -34.60
CA ALA A 223 0.68 -0.03 -34.81
C ALA A 223 1.21 0.76 -33.61
N ALA A 224 2.41 0.40 -33.19
CA ALA A 224 3.07 0.92 -32.01
C ALA A 224 4.50 1.36 -32.32
N LEU A 225 4.88 2.50 -31.76
CA LEU A 225 6.26 2.98 -31.74
C LEU A 225 6.82 2.73 -30.35
N LEU A 226 7.83 1.87 -30.26
CA LEU A 226 8.55 1.59 -29.03
C LEU A 226 9.61 2.67 -28.85
N VAL A 227 9.56 3.39 -27.74
CA VAL A 227 10.44 4.53 -27.47
C VAL A 227 11.15 4.31 -26.15
N ASP A 228 12.48 4.27 -26.19
CA ASP A 228 13.33 4.09 -25.01
C ASP A 228 14.30 5.27 -24.87
N VAL A 229 14.41 5.78 -23.65
CA VAL A 229 15.45 6.74 -23.28
C VAL A 229 16.39 6.04 -22.32
N LYS A 230 17.66 5.93 -22.71
CA LYS A 230 18.62 5.07 -22.01
C LYS A 230 20.03 5.63 -21.99
N ALA A 231 20.88 4.99 -21.19
CA ALA A 231 22.32 5.18 -21.22
C ALA A 231 22.76 6.64 -21.01
N PHE A 232 22.21 7.30 -19.97
CA PHE A 232 22.64 8.65 -19.63
C PHE A 232 24.07 8.68 -19.09
N ARG A 233 24.93 9.45 -19.73
CA ARG A 233 26.35 9.65 -19.40
C ARG A 233 26.54 11.09 -18.95
N PRO A 234 26.50 11.38 -17.63
CA PRO A 234 26.70 12.72 -17.14
C PRO A 234 28.15 13.18 -17.35
N GLN A 235 28.31 14.36 -17.94
CA GLN A 235 29.59 15.05 -18.07
C GLN A 235 29.80 16.03 -16.92
N THR A 236 28.71 16.65 -16.46
CA THR A 236 28.65 17.45 -15.23
C THR A 236 27.42 17.04 -14.44
N ARG A 237 27.17 17.66 -13.28
CA ARG A 237 25.91 17.46 -12.53
C ARG A 237 24.69 17.97 -13.28
N GLU A 238 24.89 18.89 -14.21
CA GLU A 238 23.85 19.59 -14.95
C GLU A 238 23.93 19.34 -16.46
N SER A 239 24.79 18.44 -16.94
CA SER A 239 24.89 18.16 -18.38
C SER A 239 25.39 16.75 -18.65
N GLY A 240 25.06 16.24 -19.82
CA GLY A 240 25.53 14.92 -20.26
C GLY A 240 25.03 14.54 -21.63
N GLN A 241 25.25 13.28 -21.97
CA GLN A 241 24.73 12.67 -23.19
C GLN A 241 23.71 11.59 -22.84
N ILE A 242 22.66 11.46 -23.63
CA ILE A 242 21.64 10.44 -23.44
C ILE A 242 21.26 9.82 -24.78
N GLU A 243 20.89 8.55 -24.78
CA GLU A 243 20.46 7.84 -25.97
C GLU A 243 18.93 7.81 -26.03
N TYR A 244 18.40 8.09 -27.21
CA TYR A 244 16.99 8.01 -27.54
C TYR A 244 16.82 7.02 -28.69
N GLU A 245 15.93 6.05 -28.50
CA GLU A 245 15.56 5.08 -29.52
C GLU A 245 14.07 5.16 -29.78
N ALA A 246 13.69 5.21 -31.05
CA ALA A 246 12.32 5.04 -31.50
C ALA A 246 12.28 3.96 -32.55
N TYR A 247 11.53 2.89 -32.31
CA TYR A 247 11.54 1.70 -33.13
C TYR A 247 10.11 1.24 -33.46
N HIS A 248 9.83 1.05 -34.75
CA HIS A 248 8.62 0.39 -35.22
C HIS A 248 8.94 -0.92 -35.95
N HIS A 249 9.85 -0.91 -36.92
CA HIS A 249 10.41 -2.11 -37.59
C HIS A 249 11.81 -1.84 -38.14
N ARG A 250 12.40 -2.81 -38.85
CA ARG A 250 13.76 -2.73 -39.41
C ARG A 250 14.01 -1.56 -40.39
N MET A 251 12.96 -1.04 -41.02
CA MET A 251 12.97 0.09 -41.96
C MET A 251 12.27 1.34 -41.39
N SER A 252 11.98 1.34 -40.09
CA SER A 252 11.36 2.47 -39.40
C SER A 252 11.89 2.49 -37.98
N ALA A 253 13.10 3.04 -37.87
CA ALA A 253 13.78 3.20 -36.60
C ALA A 253 14.62 4.48 -36.61
N SER A 254 14.69 5.14 -35.46
CA SER A 254 15.48 6.35 -35.25
C SER A 254 16.25 6.22 -33.94
N TYR A 255 17.57 6.27 -34.05
CA TYR A 255 18.51 6.23 -32.93
C TYR A 255 19.22 7.57 -32.84
N LYS A 256 19.18 8.20 -31.68
CA LYS A 256 19.78 9.52 -31.45
C LYS A 256 20.64 9.49 -30.20
N THR A 257 21.80 10.13 -30.28
CA THR A 257 22.58 10.55 -29.12
C THR A 257 22.35 12.04 -28.95
N LEU A 258 21.83 12.43 -27.79
CA LEU A 258 21.40 13.79 -27.49
C LEU A 258 22.32 14.39 -26.43
N GLU A 259 22.70 15.65 -26.63
CA GLU A 259 23.31 16.46 -25.58
C GLU A 259 22.20 17.10 -24.75
N VAL A 260 22.27 16.93 -23.44
CA VAL A 260 21.28 17.44 -22.49
C VAL A 260 21.93 18.33 -21.46
N LYS A 261 21.19 19.36 -21.03
CA LYS A 261 21.64 20.30 -20.00
C LYS A 261 20.47 20.70 -19.11
N SER A 262 20.72 20.84 -17.81
CA SER A 262 19.84 21.47 -16.85
C SER A 262 20.13 22.97 -16.82
N VAL A 263 19.11 23.79 -17.05
CA VAL A 263 19.18 25.25 -16.95
C VAL A 263 18.09 25.69 -15.99
N ASP A 264 18.49 26.37 -14.90
CA ASP A 264 17.60 26.78 -13.82
C ASP A 264 16.80 25.60 -13.23
N GLY A 265 17.44 24.45 -13.07
CA GLY A 265 16.80 23.23 -12.55
C GLY A 265 15.86 22.53 -13.53
N ARG A 266 15.83 22.94 -14.81
CA ARG A 266 15.04 22.29 -15.86
C ARG A 266 15.93 21.67 -16.92
N TRP A 267 15.77 20.37 -17.12
CA TRP A 267 16.45 19.65 -18.20
C TRP A 267 15.87 20.03 -19.56
N GLN A 268 16.77 20.16 -20.54
CA GLN A 268 16.45 20.41 -21.93
C GLN A 268 17.45 19.69 -22.84
N VAL A 269 17.01 19.28 -24.03
CA VAL A 269 17.90 18.76 -25.06
C VAL A 269 18.51 19.95 -25.81
N VAL A 270 19.83 20.07 -25.73
CA VAL A 270 20.60 21.16 -26.33
C VAL A 270 20.77 20.93 -27.82
N ARG A 271 21.21 19.73 -28.21
CA ARG A 271 21.39 19.35 -29.62
C ARG A 271 21.46 17.84 -29.80
N THR A 272 21.28 17.41 -31.05
CA THR A 272 21.53 16.02 -31.46
C THR A 272 22.99 15.88 -31.85
N ILE A 273 23.74 15.02 -31.14
CA ILE A 273 25.15 14.72 -31.43
C ILE A 273 25.24 13.73 -32.59
N LYS A 274 24.39 12.69 -32.55
CA LYS A 274 24.35 11.64 -33.57
C LYS A 274 22.90 11.29 -33.86
N HIS A 275 22.58 11.09 -35.13
CA HIS A 275 21.28 10.58 -35.56
C HIS A 275 21.49 9.52 -36.63
N VAL A 276 20.92 8.34 -36.41
CA VAL A 276 20.84 7.26 -37.37
C VAL A 276 19.36 6.95 -37.56
N ALA A 277 18.87 7.03 -38.78
CA ALA A 277 17.50 6.66 -39.14
C ALA A 277 17.52 5.65 -40.27
N MET A 278 16.54 4.76 -40.27
CA MET A 278 16.26 3.79 -41.33
C MET A 278 14.86 4.01 -41.86
#